data_AF-A0A5D6XTU3-F1
#
_entry.id   AF-A0A5D6XTU3-F1
#
_cell.length_a   1.000
_cell.length_b   1.000
_cell.length_c   1.000
_cell.angle_alpha   90.00
_cell.angle_beta   90.00
_cell.angle_gamma   90.00
#
_symmetry.space_group_name_H-M   'P 1'
#
loop_
_entity.id
_entity.type
_entity.pdbx_description
1 polymer ?
#
loop_
_entity_poly.entity_id
_entity_poly.type
_entity_poly.pdbx_seq_one_letter_code
_entity_poly.pdbx_strand_id
1 'polypeptide(L)'
;MAEALRDCMQQEDCMADGSRSLKECLRLKEFAHECRGYRQAYFECRRGQLDMRTRIRGPKGGLSKPEPLAPKNNSPKQEEDQ
;
A
#
# COMPACT_ATOMS: atom_id res chain seq x y z
N MET A 1 -1.73 -2.67 7.34
CA MET A 1 -2.42 -2.59 6.02
C MET A 1 -2.39 -1.17 5.47
N ALA A 2 -2.86 -0.17 6.22
CA ALA A 2 -2.72 1.23 5.79
C ALA A 2 -1.25 1.68 5.71
N GLU A 3 -0.40 1.23 6.63
CA GLU A 3 1.06 1.44 6.63
C GLU A 3 1.70 0.80 5.40
N ALA A 4 1.50 -0.50 5.17
CA ALA A 4 2.05 -1.20 4.00
C ALA A 4 1.68 -0.55 2.64
N LEU A 5 0.46 0.00 2.51
CA LEU A 5 0.08 0.76 1.32
C LEU A 5 0.84 2.09 1.24
N ARG A 6 1.05 2.75 2.38
CA ARG A 6 1.78 4.00 2.48
C ARG A 6 3.26 3.80 2.13
N ASP A 7 3.86 2.72 2.61
CA ASP A 7 5.24 2.33 2.33
C ASP A 7 5.43 2.02 0.84
N CYS A 8 4.52 1.24 0.23
CA CYS A 8 4.53 0.98 -1.21
C CYS A 8 4.46 2.28 -2.03
N MET A 9 3.60 3.23 -1.62
CA MET A 9 3.45 4.52 -2.30
C MET A 9 4.64 5.47 -2.09
N GLN A 10 5.44 5.26 -1.05
CA GLN A 10 6.72 5.96 -0.85
C GLN A 10 7.83 5.38 -1.72
N GLN A 11 7.84 4.05 -1.92
CA GLN A 11 8.80 3.37 -2.81
C GLN A 11 8.58 3.75 -4.27
N GLU A 12 7.32 3.97 -4.67
CA GLU A 12 6.92 4.33 -6.03
C GLU A 12 7.00 5.84 -6.33
N ASP A 13 7.81 6.60 -5.60
CA ASP A 13 8.01 8.05 -5.71
C ASP A 13 6.75 8.94 -5.57
N CYS A 14 5.58 8.35 -5.41
CA CYS A 14 4.32 9.07 -5.41
C CYS A 14 4.17 10.00 -4.20
N MET A 15 4.73 9.61 -3.06
CA MET A 15 4.79 10.41 -1.83
C MET A 15 6.23 10.73 -1.41
N ALA A 16 7.23 10.46 -2.26
CA ALA A 16 8.64 10.72 -1.94
C ALA A 16 8.90 12.21 -1.68
N ASP A 17 8.30 13.08 -2.50
CA ASP A 17 8.46 14.54 -2.37
C ASP A 17 7.65 15.15 -1.21
N GLY A 18 6.80 14.37 -0.54
CA GLY A 18 5.89 14.85 0.50
C GLY A 18 4.81 15.85 0.03
N SER A 19 4.78 16.18 -1.27
CA SER A 19 3.88 17.15 -1.89
C SER A 19 2.45 16.62 -2.03
N ARG A 20 2.30 15.30 -2.16
CA ARG A 20 1.02 14.64 -2.39
C ARG A 20 0.62 13.78 -1.21
N SER A 21 -0.65 13.88 -0.84
CA SER A 21 -1.27 13.00 0.14
C SER A 21 -1.54 11.61 -0.44
N LEU A 22 -1.62 10.61 0.44
CA LEU A 22 -1.98 9.24 0.05
C LEU A 22 -3.30 9.17 -0.75
N LYS A 23 -4.25 10.07 -0.47
CA LYS A 23 -5.52 10.16 -1.22
C LYS A 23 -5.32 10.60 -2.66
N GLU A 24 -4.41 11.54 -2.91
CA GLU A 24 -4.11 12.03 -4.27
C GLU A 24 -3.37 10.95 -5.06
N CYS A 25 -2.39 10.30 -4.45
CA CYS A 25 -1.71 9.15 -5.02
C CYS A 25 -2.64 7.99 -5.40
N LEU A 26 -3.66 7.72 -4.59
CA LEU A 26 -4.64 6.68 -4.88
C LEU A 26 -5.51 6.99 -6.11
N ARG A 27 -5.65 8.26 -6.50
CA ARG A 27 -6.39 8.68 -7.71
C ARG A 27 -5.57 8.53 -8.98
N LEU A 28 -4.25 8.48 -8.87
CA LEU A 28 -3.36 8.35 -10.02
C LEU A 28 -3.36 6.90 -10.52
N LYS A 29 -3.59 6.76 -11.83
CA LYS A 29 -3.63 5.46 -12.51
C LYS A 29 -2.24 4.84 -12.68
N GLU A 30 -1.19 5.66 -12.70
CA GLU A 30 0.20 5.24 -12.90
C GLU A 30 0.63 4.23 -11.83
N PHE A 31 0.37 4.54 -10.57
CA PHE A 31 0.72 3.67 -9.43
C PHE A 31 -0.28 2.52 -9.18
N ALA A 32 -1.33 2.40 -9.99
CA ALA A 32 -2.43 1.46 -9.74
C ALA A 32 -2.01 -0.01 -9.84
N HIS A 33 -0.98 -0.27 -10.63
CA HIS A 33 -0.47 -1.61 -10.88
C HIS A 33 0.55 -2.04 -9.81
N GLU A 34 1.51 -1.17 -9.48
CA GLU A 34 2.57 -1.33 -8.47
C GLU A 34 2.00 -1.83 -7.12
N CYS A 35 1.05 -1.07 -6.56
CA CYS A 35 0.50 -1.31 -5.22
C CYS A 35 -0.89 -1.98 -5.24
N ARG A 36 -1.25 -2.71 -6.31
CA ARG A 36 -2.61 -3.25 -6.50
C ARG A 36 -3.09 -4.11 -5.31
N GLY A 37 -2.23 -5.00 -4.81
CA GLY A 37 -2.55 -5.88 -3.68
C GLY A 37 -2.80 -5.09 -2.39
N TYR A 38 -1.93 -4.13 -2.06
CA TYR A 38 -2.09 -3.27 -0.89
C TYR A 38 -3.31 -2.36 -1.01
N ARG A 39 -3.63 -1.85 -2.20
CA ARG A 39 -4.85 -1.07 -2.45
C ARG A 39 -6.08 -1.89 -2.16
N GLN A 40 -6.16 -3.11 -2.70
CA GLN A 40 -7.30 -3.99 -2.49
C GLN A 40 -7.50 -4.30 -1.01
N ALA A 41 -6.43 -4.71 -0.31
CA ALA A 41 -6.48 -4.98 1.13
C ALA A 41 -6.92 -3.74 1.95
N TYR A 42 -6.43 -2.55 1.57
CA TYR A 42 -6.84 -1.30 2.22
C TYR A 42 -8.31 -0.98 1.99
N PHE A 43 -8.82 -1.12 0.76
CA PHE A 43 -10.23 -0.88 0.46
C PHE A 43 -11.14 -1.89 1.14
N GLU A 44 -10.76 -3.16 1.20
CA GLU A 44 -11.50 -4.19 1.91
C GLU A 44 -11.53 -3.92 3.42
N CYS A 45 -10.40 -3.52 4.00
CA CYS A 45 -10.32 -3.10 5.40
C CYS A 45 -11.24 -1.89 5.67
N ARG A 46 -11.15 -0.84 4.84
CA ARG A 46 -11.95 0.38 4.98
C ARG A 46 -13.45 0.09 4.83
N ARG A 47 -13.81 -0.74 3.85
CA ARG A 47 -15.19 -1.19 3.62
C ARG A 47 -15.70 -2.02 4.80
N GLY A 48 -14.86 -2.90 5.34
CA GLY A 48 -15.20 -3.74 6.49
C GLY A 48 -15.47 -2.95 7.78
N GLN A 49 -14.89 -1.75 7.92
CA GLN A 49 -15.16 -0.84 9.04
C GLN A 49 -16.53 -0.15 8.91
N LEU A 50 -16.97 0.12 7.67
CA LEU A 50 -18.24 0.79 7.39
C LEU A 50 -19.43 -0.18 7.36
N ASP A 51 -19.20 -1.43 6.94
CA ASP A 51 -20.23 -2.47 6.93
C ASP A 51 -20.42 -3.06 8.33
N MET A 52 -21.60 -2.83 8.91
CA MET A 52 -21.99 -3.34 10.23
C MET A 52 -21.88 -4.86 10.30
N ARG A 53 -22.12 -5.55 9.17
CA ARG A 53 -22.13 -7.01 9.10
C ARG A 53 -20.74 -7.60 9.32
N THR A 54 -19.73 -7.00 8.68
CA THR A 54 -18.31 -7.39 8.87
C THR A 54 -17.74 -6.90 10.18
N ARG A 55 -18.26 -5.78 10.74
CA ARG A 55 -17.85 -5.30 12.06
C ARG A 55 -18.30 -6.22 13.20
N ILE A 56 -19.53 -6.74 13.12
CA ILE A 56 -20.10 -7.59 14.19
C ILE A 56 -19.72 -9.06 14.02
N ARG A 57 -19.75 -9.60 12.78
CA ARG A 57 -19.47 -11.02 12.53
C ARG A 57 -18.00 -11.31 12.18
N GLY A 58 -17.20 -10.26 11.98
CA GLY A 58 -15.87 -10.38 11.42
C GLY A 58 -15.86 -10.53 9.89
N PRO A 59 -14.69 -10.33 9.26
CA PRO A 59 -14.52 -10.56 7.84
C PRO A 59 -14.72 -12.04 7.51
N LYS A 60 -15.46 -12.34 6.43
CA LYS A 60 -15.56 -13.71 5.91
C LYS A 60 -14.17 -14.16 5.48
N GLY A 61 -13.71 -15.29 6.02
CA GLY A 61 -12.35 -15.81 5.84
C GLY A 61 -11.91 -15.78 4.37
N GLY A 62 -10.72 -15.21 4.14
CA GLY A 62 -10.18 -15.00 2.79
C GLY A 62 -9.32 -13.76 2.62
N LEU A 63 -9.04 -12.95 3.66
CA LEU A 63 -8.00 -11.94 3.57
C LEU A 63 -6.65 -12.65 3.46
N SER A 64 -6.21 -12.87 2.23
CA SER A 64 -4.81 -12.99 1.92
C SER A 64 -4.14 -11.80 2.60
N LYS A 65 -3.27 -12.07 3.59
CA LYS A 65 -2.17 -11.14 3.81
C LYS A 65 -1.62 -10.87 2.41
N PRO A 66 -1.52 -9.62 1.93
CA PRO A 66 -0.60 -9.39 0.84
C PRO A 66 0.71 -9.96 1.36
N GLU A 67 1.14 -11.06 0.75
CA GLU A 67 2.42 -11.67 1.05
C GLU A 67 3.44 -10.52 1.06
N PRO A 68 4.34 -10.46 2.05
CA PRO A 68 5.40 -9.47 1.99
C PRO A 68 6.15 -9.77 0.70
N LEU A 69 5.89 -8.98 -0.34
CA LEU A 69 6.73 -8.98 -1.52
C LEU A 69 8.12 -8.65 -0.97
N ALA A 70 9.00 -9.62 -1.09
CA ALA A 70 10.41 -9.54 -0.73
C ALA A 70 11.00 -8.18 -1.13
N PRO A 71 11.98 -7.67 -0.37
CA PRO A 71 12.56 -6.35 -0.64
C PRO A 71 13.08 -6.32 -2.07
N LYS A 72 12.41 -5.56 -2.94
CA LYS A 72 12.98 -5.18 -4.22
C LYS A 72 14.04 -4.12 -3.91
N ASN A 73 15.22 -4.60 -3.53
CA ASN A 73 16.46 -3.82 -3.63
C ASN A 73 16.60 -3.38 -5.08
N ASN A 74 16.38 -2.11 -5.34
CA ASN A 74 16.90 -1.45 -6.52
C ASN A 74 17.23 0.00 -6.20
N SER A 75 18.37 0.18 -5.53
CA SER A 75 19.23 1.34 -5.73
C SER A 75 20.67 0.83 -5.87
N PRO A 76 21.29 0.97 -7.06
CA PRO A 76 22.71 0.71 -7.26
C PRO A 76 23.57 1.77 -6.58
N LYS A 77 24.61 1.30 -5.87
CA LYS A 77 25.93 1.91 -5.61
C LYS A 77 26.06 3.44 -5.71
N GLN A 78 26.40 4.07 -4.59
CA GLN A 78 27.63 4.86 -4.55
C GLN A 78 28.45 4.42 -3.32
N GLU A 79 29.60 3.85 -3.65
CA GLU A 79 30.78 3.63 -2.82
C GLU A 79 31.53 4.96 -2.67
N GLU A 80 32.48 5.01 -1.73
CA GLU A 80 33.49 6.07 -1.50
C GLU A 80 33.03 7.30 -0.65
N ASP A 81 33.79 7.82 0.31
CA ASP A 81 35.14 7.53 0.81
C ASP A 81 35.42 8.42 2.05
N GLN A 82 36.33 7.95 2.91
CA GLN A 82 36.92 8.52 4.13
C GLN A 82 36.15 8.47 5.46
#